data_AF-A0A7Y7NQU0-F1
#
_entry.id   AF-A0A7Y7NQU0-F1
#
_cell.length_a   1.000
_cell.length_b   1.000
_cell.length_c   1.000
_cell.angle_alpha   90.00
_cell.angle_beta   90.00
_cell.angle_gamma   90.00
#
_symmetry.space_group_name_H-M   'P 1'
#
loop_
_entity.id
_entity.type
_entity.pdbx_description
1 polymer ?
#
loop_
_entity_poly.entity_id
_entity_poly.type
_entity_poly.pdbx_seq_one_letter_code
_entity_poly.pdbx_strand_id
1 'polypeptide(L)'
;MKTEEAKYEEDILTSFEKGEWQSVPNLKDEIARYAACASAALTKDKRINIRLSSRDLEDVQTRAAEEGMPYQTLIASVLHKYVRGRLIETTPHPTMRSTGRAKKVHAR
;
A
#
# COMPACT_ATOMS: atom_id res chain seq x y z
N MET A 1 9.37 -12.53 -11.43
CA MET A 1 9.11 -12.06 -10.06
C MET A 1 8.06 -12.91 -9.33
N LYS A 2 6.90 -13.24 -9.91
CA LYS A 2 5.88 -14.12 -9.28
C LYS A 2 6.36 -15.52 -8.87
N THR A 3 7.36 -16.08 -9.55
CA THR A 3 7.85 -17.45 -9.30
C THR A 3 8.62 -17.58 -7.99
N GLU A 4 9.25 -16.49 -7.51
CA GLU A 4 10.01 -16.49 -6.26
C GLU A 4 9.05 -16.47 -5.05
N GLU A 5 7.99 -15.66 -5.12
CA GLU A 5 6.96 -15.57 -4.07
C GLU A 5 6.24 -16.91 -3.86
N ALA A 6 5.91 -17.60 -4.96
CA ALA A 6 5.27 -18.91 -4.90
C ALA A 6 6.15 -19.97 -4.23
N LYS A 7 7.47 -19.96 -4.51
CA LYS A 7 8.43 -20.87 -3.84
C LYS A 7 8.58 -20.55 -2.36
N TYR A 8 8.63 -19.26 -1.98
CA TYR A 8 8.69 -18.87 -0.58
C TYR A 8 7.45 -19.29 0.20
N GLU A 9 6.26 -19.17 -0.40
CA GLU A 9 5.00 -19.58 0.21
C GLU A 9 4.94 -21.10 0.42
N GLU A 10 5.36 -21.86 -0.59
CA GLU A 10 5.47 -23.33 -0.54
C GLU A 10 6.50 -23.81 0.50
N ASP A 11 7.64 -23.14 0.61
CA ASP A 11 8.67 -23.43 1.61
C ASP A 11 8.16 -23.18 3.05
N ILE A 12 7.43 -22.08 3.28
CA ILE A 12 6.83 -21.77 4.59
C ILE A 12 5.81 -22.84 4.99
N LEU A 13 4.92 -23.23 4.05
CA LEU A 13 3.93 -24.28 4.25
C LEU A 13 4.61 -25.62 4.58
N THR A 14 5.62 -25.98 3.79
CA THR A 14 6.35 -27.23 3.97
C THR A 14 7.07 -27.30 5.32
N SER A 15 7.74 -26.22 5.76
CA SER A 15 8.38 -26.17 7.09
C SER A 15 7.37 -26.14 8.24
N PHE A 16 6.17 -25.58 8.04
CA PHE A 16 5.08 -25.64 9.02
C PHE A 16 4.54 -27.07 9.17
N GLU A 17 4.27 -27.77 8.07
CA GLU A 17 3.78 -29.16 8.05
C GLU A 17 4.79 -30.15 8.63
N LYS A 18 6.09 -29.88 8.46
CA LYS A 18 7.18 -30.66 9.08
C LYS A 18 7.27 -30.50 10.61
N GLY A 19 6.52 -29.57 11.22
CA GLY A 19 6.51 -29.38 12.67
C GLY A 19 7.83 -28.88 13.25
N GLU A 20 8.67 -28.25 12.43
CA GLU A 20 10.01 -27.74 12.82
C GLU A 20 9.93 -26.53 13.77
N TRP A 21 8.75 -25.92 13.88
CA TRP A 21 8.53 -24.68 14.62
C TRP A 21 8.29 -24.98 16.10
N GLN A 22 9.31 -24.73 16.92
CA GLN A 22 9.19 -24.81 18.37
C GLN A 22 8.76 -23.46 18.95
N SER A 23 7.85 -23.49 19.93
CA SER A 23 7.41 -22.27 20.62
C SER A 23 8.59 -21.63 21.35
N VAL A 24 8.70 -20.32 21.25
CA VAL A 24 9.71 -19.54 21.99
C VAL A 24 9.49 -19.71 23.51
N PRO A 25 10.58 -19.75 24.30
CA PRO A 25 10.48 -19.65 25.76
C PRO A 25 9.73 -18.36 26.13
N ASN A 26 8.81 -18.42 27.11
CA ASN A 26 7.97 -17.29 27.53
C ASN A 26 6.99 -16.75 26.47
N LEU A 27 6.32 -17.65 25.74
CA LEU A 27 5.31 -17.34 24.72
C LEU A 27 4.31 -16.23 25.12
N LYS A 28 3.82 -16.23 26.36
CA LYS A 28 2.85 -15.22 26.82
C LYS A 28 3.44 -13.82 26.89
N ASP A 29 4.66 -13.68 27.41
CA ASP A 29 5.34 -12.39 27.54
C ASP A 29 5.74 -11.85 26.17
N GLU A 30 6.18 -12.74 25.28
CA GLU A 30 6.60 -12.37 23.94
C GLU A 30 5.38 -11.93 23.09
N ILE A 31 4.24 -12.63 23.20
CA ILE A 31 2.96 -12.19 22.61
C ILE A 31 2.57 -10.81 23.15
N ALA A 32 2.62 -10.62 24.47
CA ALA A 32 2.26 -9.34 25.09
C ALA A 32 3.19 -8.21 24.63
N ARG A 33 4.50 -8.48 24.49
CA ARG A 33 5.49 -7.53 23.99
C ARG A 33 5.23 -7.12 22.54
N TYR A 34 5.02 -8.09 21.64
CA TYR A 34 4.72 -7.78 20.25
C TYR A 34 3.38 -7.08 20.08
N ALA A 35 2.36 -7.49 20.85
CA ALA A 35 1.08 -6.81 20.88
C ALA A 35 1.22 -5.35 21.35
N ALA A 36 2.00 -5.09 22.42
CA ALA A 36 2.27 -3.74 22.91
C ALA A 36 3.02 -2.88 21.88
N CYS A 37 4.04 -3.43 21.22
CA CYS A 37 4.77 -2.73 20.15
C CYS A 37 3.87 -2.40 18.95
N ALA A 38 3.02 -3.34 18.52
CA ALA A 38 2.07 -3.11 17.43
C ALA A 38 1.03 -2.05 17.80
N SER A 39 0.49 -2.10 19.03
CA SER A 39 -0.47 -1.13 19.55
C SER A 39 0.12 0.27 19.61
N ALA A 40 1.34 0.40 20.15
CA ALA A 40 2.05 1.68 20.25
C ALA A 40 2.41 2.29 18.89
N ALA A 41 2.68 1.45 17.89
CA ALA A 41 2.91 1.91 16.52
C ALA A 41 1.62 2.36 15.82
N LEU A 42 0.44 1.90 16.27
CA LEU A 42 -0.86 2.20 15.68
C LEU A 42 -1.57 3.40 16.34
N THR A 43 -1.14 3.80 17.54
CA THR A 43 -1.68 4.96 18.26
C THR A 43 -1.47 6.25 17.47
N LYS A 44 -2.58 6.80 16.95
CA LYS A 44 -2.64 8.08 16.23
C LYS A 44 -2.76 9.23 17.23
N ASP A 45 -1.70 9.53 17.96
CA ASP A 45 -1.76 10.44 19.12
C ASP A 45 -1.78 11.94 18.77
N LYS A 46 -1.55 12.30 17.50
CA LYS A 46 -1.45 13.71 17.06
C LYS A 46 -2.46 14.03 15.96
N ARG A 47 -3.28 15.06 16.19
CA ARG A 47 -4.23 15.62 15.21
C ARG A 47 -3.57 16.75 14.43
N ILE A 48 -3.76 16.77 13.12
CA ILE A 48 -3.30 17.83 12.22
C ILE A 48 -4.47 18.34 11.38
N ASN A 49 -4.51 19.65 11.11
CA ASN A 49 -5.48 20.25 10.18
C ASN A 49 -4.75 20.63 8.89
N ILE A 50 -5.24 20.14 7.75
CA ILE A 50 -4.67 20.40 6.43
C ILE A 50 -5.76 21.03 5.56
N ARG A 51 -5.39 22.05 4.76
CA ARG A 51 -6.25 22.60 3.72
C ARG A 51 -5.89 21.93 2.40
N LEU A 52 -6.90 21.45 1.68
CA LEU A 52 -6.77 20.85 0.35
C LEU A 52 -7.70 21.60 -0.61
N SER A 53 -7.38 21.60 -1.91
CA SER A 53 -8.34 22.05 -2.90
C SER A 53 -9.48 21.02 -3.03
N SER A 54 -10.66 21.45 -3.49
CA SER A 54 -11.79 20.53 -3.68
C SER A 54 -11.44 19.40 -4.64
N ARG A 55 -10.70 19.71 -5.71
CA ARG A 55 -10.25 18.73 -6.71
C ARG A 55 -9.32 17.68 -6.11
N ASP A 56 -8.33 18.10 -5.32
CA ASP A 56 -7.41 17.15 -4.68
C ASP A 56 -8.14 16.24 -3.69
N LEU A 57 -9.14 16.77 -2.97
CA LEU A 57 -9.95 15.97 -2.05
C LEU A 57 -10.76 14.90 -2.80
N GLU A 58 -11.36 15.24 -3.94
CA GLU A 58 -12.09 14.31 -4.81
C GLU A 58 -11.17 13.22 -5.37
N ASP A 59 -9.98 13.60 -5.84
CA ASP A 59 -9.00 12.65 -6.39
C ASP A 59 -8.54 11.66 -5.30
N VAL A 60 -8.29 12.14 -4.07
CA VAL A 60 -7.93 11.28 -2.94
C VAL A 60 -9.08 10.35 -2.53
N GLN A 61 -10.33 10.82 -2.56
CA GLN A 61 -11.49 9.97 -2.28
C GLN A 61 -11.66 8.86 -3.30
N THR A 62 -11.49 9.19 -4.59
CA THR A 62 -11.52 8.22 -5.68
C THR A 62 -10.47 7.14 -5.48
N ARG A 63 -9.23 7.54 -5.21
CA ARG A 63 -8.11 6.61 -5.02
C ARG A 63 -8.28 5.75 -3.76
N ALA A 64 -8.83 6.31 -2.69
CA ALA A 64 -9.13 5.56 -1.47
C ALA A 64 -10.25 4.52 -1.69
N ALA A 65 -11.26 4.87 -2.48
CA ALA A 65 -12.33 3.94 -2.85
C ALA A 65 -11.81 2.78 -3.72
N GLU A 66 -10.89 3.04 -4.66
CA GLU A 66 -10.21 2.01 -5.45
C GLU A 66 -9.41 1.03 -4.57
N GLU A 67 -8.73 1.55 -3.54
CA GLU A 67 -7.98 0.74 -2.56
C GLU A 67 -8.89 0.09 -1.49
N GLY A 68 -10.20 0.38 -1.49
CA GLY A 68 -11.15 -0.16 -0.52
C GLY A 68 -10.95 0.36 0.92
N MET A 69 -10.37 1.55 1.07
CA MET A 69 -10.03 2.13 2.37
C MET A 69 -10.59 3.55 2.57
N PRO A 70 -10.78 4.02 3.81
CA PRO A 70 -11.20 5.40 4.05
C PRO A 70 -10.13 6.40 3.57
N TYR A 71 -10.55 7.53 3.00
CA TYR A 71 -9.64 8.56 2.48
C TYR A 71 -8.68 9.11 3.54
N GLN A 72 -9.12 9.22 4.80
CA GLN A 72 -8.25 9.64 5.89
C GLN A 72 -7.13 8.62 6.17
N THR A 73 -7.45 7.33 6.02
CA THR A 73 -6.47 6.25 6.18
C THR A 73 -5.48 6.26 5.03
N LEU A 74 -5.94 6.51 3.80
CA LEU A 74 -5.06 6.67 2.65
C LEU A 74 -4.08 7.83 2.87
N ILE A 75 -4.59 9.03 3.24
CA ILE A 75 -3.76 10.21 3.53
C ILE A 75 -2.71 9.91 4.61
N ALA A 76 -3.12 9.29 5.72
CA ALA A 76 -2.21 8.91 6.79
C ALA A 76 -1.14 7.91 6.32
N SER A 77 -1.52 6.94 5.48
CA SER A 77 -0.60 5.94 4.94
C SER A 77 0.45 6.56 4.02
N VAL A 78 0.04 7.52 3.18
CA VAL A 78 0.95 8.23 2.26
C VAL A 78 1.94 9.06 3.06
N LEU A 79 1.47 9.82 4.05
CA LEU A 79 2.35 10.62 4.92
C LEU A 79 3.38 9.74 5.64
N HIS A 80 2.93 8.61 6.17
CA HIS A 80 3.81 7.64 6.84
C HIS A 80 4.84 7.02 5.91
N LYS A 81 4.43 6.61 4.70
CA LYS A 81 5.33 6.09 3.65
C LYS A 81 6.33 7.15 3.22
N TYR A 82 5.89 8.40 3.07
CA TYR A 82 6.72 9.54 2.70
C TYR A 82 7.81 9.82 3.73
N VAL A 83 7.45 9.94 5.01
CA VAL A 83 8.41 10.20 6.11
C VAL A 83 9.42 9.05 6.26
N ARG A 84 8.99 7.81 6.02
CA ARG A 84 9.87 6.62 6.07
C ARG A 84 10.73 6.43 4.81
N GLY A 85 10.60 7.30 3.80
CA GLY A 85 11.33 7.20 2.53
C GLY A 85 10.94 5.99 1.68
N ARG A 86 9.76 5.39 1.91
CA ARG A 86 9.27 4.19 1.21
C ARG A 86 8.14 4.48 0.22
N LEU A 87 7.86 5.75 -0.07
CA LEU A 87 6.85 6.10 -1.06
C LEU A 87 7.42 5.86 -2.47
N ILE A 88 7.01 4.76 -3.09
CA ILE A 88 7.30 4.46 -4.49
C ILE A 88 5.99 4.65 -5.26
N GLU A 89 5.91 5.71 -6.05
CA GLU A 89 4.79 5.91 -6.97
C GLU A 89 5.02 5.04 -8.22
N THR A 90 4.43 3.85 -8.24
CA THR A 90 4.28 3.10 -9.49
C THR A 90 3.15 3.78 -10.26
N THR A 91 3.47 4.58 -11.26
CA THR A 91 2.48 5.11 -12.22
C THR A 91 2.26 4.08 -13.33
N PRO A 92 1.19 3.26 -13.34
CA PRO A 92 0.69 2.74 -14.60
C PRO A 92 -0.23 3.82 -15.18
N HIS A 93 0.35 4.85 -15.80
CA HIS A 93 -0.43 5.66 -16.72
C HIS A 93 -0.28 5.04 -18.12
N PRO A 94 -1.33 4.41 -18.68
CA PRO A 94 -1.34 4.16 -20.11
C PRO A 94 -1.35 5.53 -20.78
N THR A 95 -0.26 5.84 -21.49
CA THR A 95 -0.18 7.00 -22.37
C THR A 95 -1.46 7.04 -23.21
N MET A 96 -2.27 8.09 -23.04
CA MET A 96 -3.35 8.41 -23.97
C MET A 96 -2.75 8.41 -25.38
N ARG A 97 -3.15 7.45 -26.22
CA ARG A 97 -2.79 7.42 -27.63
C ARG A 97 -3.21 8.75 -28.25
N SER A 98 -2.23 9.60 -28.57
CA SER A 98 -2.46 10.83 -29.30
C SER A 98 -3.19 10.52 -30.60
N THR A 99 -4.26 11.25 -30.81
CA THR A 99 -5.17 11.24 -31.95
C THR A 99 -4.44 11.46 -33.28
N GLY A 100 -4.43 10.43 -34.13
CA GLY A 100 -4.08 10.58 -35.55
C GLY A 100 -5.26 11.13 -36.35
N ARG A 101 -5.50 12.45 -36.32
CA ARG A 101 -6.38 13.10 -37.29
C ARG A 101 -5.63 13.23 -38.62
N ALA A 102 -5.77 12.25 -39.49
CA ALA A 102 -5.28 12.34 -40.87
C ALA A 102 -5.97 13.52 -41.59
N LYS A 103 -5.21 14.59 -41.87
CA LYS A 103 -5.64 15.63 -42.81
C LYS A 103 -5.71 14.99 -44.21
N LYS A 104 -6.92 14.74 -44.72
CA LYS A 104 -7.14 14.50 -46.15
C LYS A 104 -6.85 15.81 -46.89
N VAL A 105 -5.68 15.85 -47.52
CA VAL A 105 -5.28 16.87 -48.48
C VAL A 105 -6.25 16.79 -49.66
N HIS A 106 -6.91 17.89 -49.99
CA HIS A 106 -7.73 17.99 -51.19
C HIS A 106 -6.83 17.96 -52.41
N ALA A 107 -7.15 17.09 -53.37
CA ALA A 107 -6.56 17.10 -54.70
C ALA A 107 -7.68 17.01 -55.74
N ARG A 108 -7.75 18.08 -56.53
CA ARG A 108 -8.51 18.31 -57.78
C ARG A 108 -10.01 18.57 -57.67
#